data_AF-A0A9D7J249-F1
#
_entry.id   AF-A0A9D7J249-F1
#
_cell.length_a   1.000
_cell.length_b   1.000
_cell.length_c   1.000
_cell.angle_alpha   90.00
_cell.angle_beta   90.00
_cell.angle_gamma   90.00
#
_symmetry.space_group_name_H-M   'P 1'
#
loop_
_entity.id
_entity.type
_entity.pdbx_description
1 polymer ?
#
loop_
_entity_poly.entity_id
_entity_poly.type
_entity_poly.pdbx_seq_one_letter_code
_entity_poly.pdbx_strand_id
1 'polypeptide(L)' 'MSHPEQADKALAQVNPSLPHYKRIHAYHIDKAPLTIESGLLTANGKLKRDAISQTFATEFEKIYLSKKG' A
#
# COMPACT_ATOMS: atom_id res chain seq x y z
N MET A 1 2.52 -17.76 -9.24
CA MET A 1 2.24 -17.04 -7.98
C MET A 1 1.39 -15.82 -8.29
N SER A 2 0.32 -15.59 -7.55
CA SER A 2 -0.55 -14.41 -7.72
C SER A 2 0.12 -13.15 -7.14
N HIS A 3 -0.37 -11.95 -7.47
CA HIS A 3 0.14 -10.69 -6.91
C HIS A 3 0.07 -10.65 -5.36
N PRO A 4 -1.02 -11.10 -4.71
CA PRO A 4 -1.07 -11.23 -3.24
C PRO A 4 0.02 -12.15 -2.68
N GLU A 5 0.23 -13.31 -3.29
CA GLU A 5 1.22 -14.29 -2.81
C GLU A 5 2.65 -13.74 -2.87
N GLN A 6 2.97 -12.93 -3.89
CA GLN A 6 4.26 -12.25 -3.97
C GLN A 6 4.41 -11.17 -2.90
N ALA A 7 3.36 -10.40 -2.63
CA ALA A 7 3.35 -9.39 -1.58
C ALA A 7 3.53 -10.04 -0.20
N ASP A 8 2.80 -11.11 0.12
CA ASP A 8 2.93 -11.84 1.38
C ASP A 8 4.36 -12.35 1.59
N LYS A 9 4.98 -12.92 0.55
CA LYS A 9 6.37 -13.39 0.61
C LYS A 9 7.34 -12.23 0.89
N ALA A 10 7.16 -11.09 0.22
CA ALA A 10 8.01 -9.91 0.44
C ALA A 10 7.84 -9.35 1.86
N LEU A 11 6.61 -9.31 2.37
CA LEU A 11 6.34 -8.86 3.74
C LEU A 11 6.93 -9.80 4.79
N ALA A 12 6.85 -11.11 4.57
CA ALA A 12 7.46 -12.12 5.44
C ALA A 12 9.00 -11.97 5.52
N GLN A 13 9.63 -11.49 4.45
CA GLN A 13 11.06 -11.20 4.43
C GLN A 13 11.41 -9.87 5.13
N VAL A 14 10.61 -8.82 4.94
CA VAL A 14 10.96 -7.48 5.44
C VAL A 14 10.57 -7.27 6.91
N ASN A 15 9.38 -7.71 7.33
CA ASN A 15 8.83 -7.43 8.66
C ASN A 15 9.71 -7.92 9.83
N PRO A 16 10.43 -9.07 9.75
CA PRO A 16 11.33 -9.50 10.81
C PRO A 16 12.47 -8.52 11.09
N SER A 17 12.93 -7.78 10.08
CA SER A 17 14.02 -6.80 10.20
C SER A 17 13.57 -5.43 10.71
N LEU A 18 12.26 -5.20 10.81
CA LEU A 18 11.68 -3.93 11.24
C LEU A 18 11.31 -3.96 12.73
N PRO A 19 11.50 -2.84 13.46
CA PRO A 19 10.88 -2.66 14.77
C PRO A 19 9.37 -2.91 14.70
N HIS A 20 8.78 -3.40 15.78
CA HIS A 20 7.35 -3.78 15.81
C HIS A 20 6.43 -2.70 15.22
N TYR A 21 6.63 -1.44 15.61
CA TYR A 21 5.82 -0.29 15.18
C TYR A 21 5.99 0.11 13.69
N LYS A 22 6.97 -0.46 12.98
CA LYS A 22 7.22 -0.22 11.55
C LYS A 22 6.81 -1.40 10.67
N ARG A 23 6.31 -2.50 11.24
CA ARG A 23 5.90 -3.68 10.47
C ARG A 23 4.63 -3.37 9.67
N ILE A 24 4.56 -3.94 8.47
CA ILE A 24 3.43 -3.82 7.57
C ILE A 24 2.48 -4.98 7.87
N HIS A 25 1.28 -4.68 8.36
CA HIS A 25 0.32 -5.67 8.84
C HIS A 25 -0.82 -5.98 7.85
N ALA A 26 -0.99 -5.12 6.84
CA ALA A 26 -2.00 -5.24 5.80
C ALA A 26 -1.60 -4.34 4.62
N TYR A 27 -2.13 -4.64 3.44
CA TYR A 27 -1.87 -3.92 2.20
C TYR A 27 -3.09 -3.99 1.28
N HIS A 28 -3.16 -3.08 0.32
CA HIS A 28 -4.12 -3.10 -0.78
C HIS A 28 -3.36 -3.24 -2.10
N ILE A 29 -3.79 -4.14 -2.98
CA ILE A 29 -3.25 -4.26 -4.35
C ILE A 29 -4.29 -3.68 -5.29
N ASP A 30 -3.98 -2.53 -5.87
CA ASP A 30 -4.75 -1.98 -6.97
C ASP A 30 -4.30 -2.62 -8.29
N LYS A 31 -5.25 -2.80 -9.22
CA LYS A 31 -4.98 -3.29 -10.57
C LYS A 31 -4.36 -2.21 -11.44
N ALA A 32 -4.71 -0.95 -11.19
CA ALA A 32 -4.16 0.18 -11.93
C ALA A 32 -2.81 0.61 -11.35
N PRO A 33 -1.79 0.87 -12.19
CA PRO A 33 -0.55 1.44 -11.71
C PRO A 33 -0.74 2.90 -11.27
N LEU A 34 0.13 3.36 -10.37
CA LEU A 34 0.28 4.79 -10.09
C LEU A 34 0.95 5.45 -11.30
N THR A 35 0.33 6.47 -11.88
CA THR A 35 0.87 7.16 -13.07
C THR A 35 0.86 8.67 -12.89
N ILE A 36 1.56 9.37 -13.79
CA ILE A 36 1.51 10.83 -13.87
C ILE A 36 0.12 11.27 -14.35
N GLU A 37 -0.47 10.53 -15.30
CA GLU A 37 -1.78 10.80 -15.91
C GLU A 37 -2.93 10.66 -14.91
N SER A 38 -2.85 9.70 -13.99
CA SER A 38 -3.82 9.56 -12.89
C SER A 38 -3.64 10.63 -11.80
N GLY A 39 -2.63 11.48 -11.92
CA GLY A 39 -2.32 12.53 -10.94
C GLY A 39 -1.73 11.99 -9.64
N LEU A 40 -1.41 10.69 -9.55
CA LEU A 40 -0.87 10.03 -8.35
C LEU A 40 0.66 10.16 -8.25
N LEU A 41 1.32 10.46 -9.37
CA LEU A 41 2.75 10.79 -9.42
C LEU A 41 2.98 12.27 -9.77
N THR A 42 4.10 12.81 -9.32
CA THR A 42 4.68 14.04 -9.87
C THR A 42 5.23 13.79 -11.27
N ALA A 43 5.53 14.86 -12.01
CA ALA A 43 6.11 14.75 -13.35
C ALA A 43 7.45 13.97 -13.39
N ASN A 44 8.18 13.88 -12.27
CA ASN A 44 9.39 13.09 -12.12
C ASN A 44 9.19 11.75 -11.39
N GLY A 45 7.96 11.24 -11.33
CA GLY A 45 7.65 9.90 -10.82
C GLY A 45 7.62 9.76 -9.29
N LYS A 46 7.74 10.85 -8.52
CA LYS A 46 7.59 10.79 -7.06
C LYS A 46 6.12 10.63 -6.69
N LEU A 47 5.85 9.90 -5.61
CA LEU A 47 4.50 9.72 -5.07
C LEU A 47 3.91 11.07 -4.59
N LYS A 48 2.71 11.41 -5.06
CA LYS A 48 1.90 12.48 -4.47
C LYS A 48 1.08 11.92 -3.31
N ARG A 49 1.66 11.94 -2.12
CA ARG A 49 1.09 11.31 -0.91
C ARG A 49 -0.35 11.72 -0.66
N ASP A 50 -0.65 13.03 -0.69
CA ASP A 50 -1.99 13.52 -0.40
C ASP A 50 -3.03 13.03 -1.42
N ALA A 51 -2.66 13.00 -2.71
CA ALA A 51 -3.52 12.48 -3.77
C ALA A 51 -3.77 10.98 -3.58
N ILE A 52 -2.73 10.20 -3.30
CA ILE A 52 -2.84 8.76 -3.01
C ILE A 52 -3.73 8.53 -1.77
N SER A 53 -3.51 9.29 -0.70
CA SER A 53 -4.31 9.20 0.53
C SER A 53 -5.79 9.50 0.27
N GLN A 54 -6.11 10.47 -0.58
CA GLN A 54 -7.49 10.79 -0.96
C GLN A 54 -8.10 9.71 -1.86
N THR A 55 -7.38 9.26 -2.90
CA THR A 55 -7.86 8.25 -3.84
C THR A 55 -8.14 6.91 -3.17
N PHE A 56 -7.29 6.49 -2.22
CA PHE A 56 -7.41 5.19 -1.56
C PHE A 56 -7.99 5.27 -0.14
N ALA A 57 -8.55 6.42 0.27
CA ALA A 57 -9.09 6.63 1.61
C ALA A 57 -10.04 5.50 2.05
N THR A 58 -10.99 5.15 1.18
CA THR A 58 -11.97 4.08 1.44
C THR A 58 -11.31 2.72 1.67
N GLU A 59 -10.27 2.38 0.89
CA GLU A 59 -9.58 1.10 1.02
C GLU A 59 -8.70 1.06 2.27
N PHE A 60 -8.06 2.17 2.63
CA PHE A 60 -7.32 2.31 3.89
C PHE A 60 -8.25 2.16 5.09
N GLU A 61 -9.43 2.81 5.09
CA GLU A 61 -10.41 2.67 6.16
C GLU A 61 -10.91 1.22 6.31
N LYS A 62 -11.21 0.53 5.20
CA LYS A 62 -11.56 -0.91 5.24
C LYS A 62 -10.45 -1.73 5.91
N ILE A 63 -9.19 -1.46 5.57
CA ILE A 63 -8.04 -2.13 6.18
C ILE A 63 -7.99 -1.85 7.69
N TYR A 64 -8.11 -0.60 8.12
CA TYR A 64 -8.07 -0.24 9.54
C TYR A 64 -9.22 -0.89 10.33
N LEU A 65 -10.42 -0.92 9.76
CA LEU A 65 -11.58 -1.57 10.39
C LEU A 65 -11.41 -3.09 10.47
N SER A 66 -10.83 -3.73 9.45
CA SER A 66 -10.59 -5.18 9.44
C SER A 66 -9.59 -5.66 10.50
N LYS A 67 -8.75 -4.75 11.04
CA LYS A 67 -7.79 -5.03 12.10
C LYS A 67 -8.30 -4.69 13.50
N LYS A 68 -9.45 -4.00 13.59
CA LYS A 68 -10.03 -3.55 14.87
C LYS A 68 -10.98 -4.60 15.48
N GLY A 69 -11.25 -5.70 14.77
CA GLY A 69 -11.91 -6.91 15.29
C GLY A 69 -10.91 -8.04 15.50
#